data_AF-A0A1X6WXT1-F1
#
_entry.id   AF-A0A1X6WXT1-F1
#
_cell.length_a   1.000
_cell.length_b   1.000
_cell.length_c   1.000
_cell.angle_alpha   90.00
_cell.angle_beta   90.00
_cell.angle_gamma   90.00
#
_symmetry.space_group_name_H-M   'P 1'
#
loop_
_entity.id
_entity.type
_entity.pdbx_description
1 polymer ?
#
loop_
_entity_poly.entity_id
_entity_poly.type
_entity_poly.pdbx_seq_one_letter_code
_entity_poly.pdbx_strand_id
1 'polypeptide(L)'
;MTGAQHPGHPGDTGPGAPSQPVPGAQGASALGAPAPAVPMRRIAPLTALPPPPRIGPDEPALPDEILLESRRELTRRLLRQVWKPALVIAALWFLLVIGYVQSTSPTMWALSPLYLGSDISLGTLLRTLGLSPWGVTAALPLVPILGTAASIALVPVASARIARLNPRHELTDLAFRRRIARTWARILLAPVAATIGVLGLAVLCQAPLAWSDLSYGVLAGFAGGIGLTWCATIAARALLDVTAVLGERDAGGALAQDRRHLPPSAPLDVPRLLWRSLLETLRALAVTAGAVVLPLAWLVFGFGDAVVVFGRVSDPSLGSRIDTGLSLATWIVGGTLLALAVAAMALVPWIAMRTADGLRSQVTDLRTYPAWNDRALVNPWERRVCTVIATADTAIALAALLLLVLSLAAVGGLDAMAWIWIVLDLVLVIPVLFGILLWRMRARLRDVVYGPASAHMRRRCPAARIAPEAGTRSELAADPVVRQRLRAAAGDAYGLDPVGSGSGPVGSGPDLVGSGHGPGGSAAGVAGRPDPARDLPDGELPDFGATGSSLTPIPRRVRRDDGSIPEDLTDLGRPRRR
;
A
#
# COMPACT_ATOMS: atom_id res chain seq x y z
N MET A 1 -29.75 60.46 -0.84
CA MET A 1 -30.83 59.79 -1.62
C MET A 1 -30.95 58.38 -1.06
N THR A 2 -31.79 58.16 -0.03
CA THR A 2 -33.21 57.73 -0.11
C THR A 2 -33.32 56.26 -0.55
N GLY A 3 -33.86 55.28 0.20
CA GLY A 3 -34.82 55.27 1.34
C GLY A 3 -36.15 54.62 0.88
N ALA A 4 -36.99 53.88 1.63
CA ALA A 4 -37.09 53.39 3.03
C ALA A 4 -37.54 51.88 2.99
N GLN A 5 -37.62 51.03 4.02
CA GLN A 5 -37.75 51.06 5.49
C GLN A 5 -39.18 51.15 6.10
N HIS A 6 -39.84 49.97 6.26
CA HIS A 6 -40.88 49.63 7.28
C HIS A 6 -42.26 50.38 7.24
N PRO A 7 -43.25 50.10 8.14
CA PRO A 7 -43.80 48.81 8.68
C PRO A 7 -45.37 48.76 8.67
N GLY A 8 -46.04 47.78 9.30
CA GLY A 8 -47.49 47.89 9.64
C GLY A 8 -48.25 46.63 10.16
N HIS A 9 -49.16 46.82 11.14
CA HIS A 9 -50.15 45.89 11.75
C HIS A 9 -51.57 46.57 11.70
N PRO A 10 -52.71 46.06 12.24
CA PRO A 10 -53.07 44.82 12.96
C PRO A 10 -54.06 43.95 12.11
N GLY A 11 -55.25 43.41 12.46
CA GLY A 11 -56.03 43.24 13.73
C GLY A 11 -57.54 42.93 13.53
N ASP A 12 -58.14 42.07 14.39
CA ASP A 12 -59.60 41.82 14.65
C ASP A 12 -60.55 41.41 13.48
N THR A 13 -61.75 40.81 13.65
CA THR A 13 -62.59 40.42 14.82
C THR A 13 -63.36 39.09 14.58
N GLY A 14 -64.06 38.52 15.59
CA GLY A 14 -64.95 37.33 15.50
C GLY A 14 -66.40 37.62 15.05
N PRO A 15 -67.45 36.84 15.45
CA PRO A 15 -67.56 35.79 16.50
C PRO A 15 -67.53 34.34 15.89
N GLY A 16 -68.13 33.23 16.39
CA GLY A 16 -69.08 32.97 17.49
C GLY A 16 -69.36 31.46 17.73
N ALA A 17 -70.44 31.11 18.45
CA ALA A 17 -70.85 29.73 18.85
C ALA A 17 -72.40 29.61 18.99
N PRO A 18 -73.02 28.41 19.20
CA PRO A 18 -72.96 27.61 20.46
C PRO A 18 -72.82 26.06 20.18
N SER A 19 -72.91 25.08 21.10
CA SER A 19 -73.27 24.99 22.53
C SER A 19 -72.60 23.76 23.21
N GLN A 20 -72.50 23.72 24.54
CA GLN A 20 -72.13 22.51 25.32
C GLN A 20 -73.36 21.64 25.70
N PRO A 21 -73.16 20.42 26.24
CA PRO A 21 -73.28 20.28 27.71
C PRO A 21 -72.19 19.43 28.40
N VAL A 22 -72.12 19.51 29.74
CA VAL A 22 -71.21 18.78 30.65
C VAL A 22 -72.00 18.39 31.91
N PRO A 23 -72.10 17.10 32.30
CA PRO A 23 -71.25 16.52 33.37
C PRO A 23 -70.91 15.02 33.16
N GLY A 24 -70.06 14.33 33.93
CA GLY A 24 -69.19 14.77 35.04
C GLY A 24 -69.19 13.80 36.25
N ALA A 25 -68.22 12.87 36.33
CA ALA A 25 -67.99 12.03 37.52
C ALA A 25 -66.57 11.41 37.57
N GLN A 26 -65.94 11.44 38.76
CA GLN A 26 -65.09 10.41 39.42
C GLN A 26 -64.17 9.48 38.56
N GLY A 27 -62.86 9.34 38.80
CA GLY A 27 -61.96 9.97 39.78
C GLY A 27 -60.59 9.25 39.91
N ALA A 28 -59.68 9.83 40.72
CA ALA A 28 -58.36 9.33 41.15
C ALA A 28 -57.12 9.38 40.19
N SER A 29 -55.96 9.57 40.83
CA SER A 29 -54.58 9.27 40.37
C SER A 29 -53.90 10.12 39.28
N ALA A 30 -53.40 11.28 39.73
CA ALA A 30 -52.13 11.92 39.38
C ALA A 30 -51.34 11.48 38.11
N LEU A 31 -51.20 12.42 37.17
CA LEU A 31 -50.12 12.45 36.18
C LEU A 31 -49.30 13.73 36.41
N GLY A 32 -48.25 13.62 37.24
CA GLY A 32 -47.43 14.75 37.69
C GLY A 32 -46.06 14.84 37.01
N ALA A 33 -45.53 16.07 36.98
CA ALA A 33 -44.19 16.48 36.53
C ALA A 33 -43.85 16.25 35.04
N PRO A 34 -43.03 17.13 34.42
CA PRO A 34 -42.38 16.80 33.17
C PRO A 34 -41.46 15.60 33.39
N ALA A 35 -41.47 14.64 32.47
CA ALA A 35 -40.64 13.44 32.57
C ALA A 35 -39.17 13.83 32.77
N PRO A 36 -38.47 13.29 33.79
CA PRO A 36 -37.09 13.64 34.04
C PRO A 36 -36.27 13.29 32.80
N ALA A 37 -35.53 14.27 32.27
CA ALA A 37 -34.70 14.08 31.09
C ALA A 37 -33.76 12.89 31.35
N VAL A 38 -34.00 11.78 30.65
CA VAL A 38 -33.29 10.51 30.87
C VAL A 38 -31.80 10.81 30.80
N PRO A 39 -31.03 10.68 31.89
CA PRO A 39 -29.66 11.11 31.89
C PRO A 39 -28.92 10.24 30.88
N MET A 40 -28.42 10.85 29.80
CA MET A 40 -27.56 10.15 28.84
C MET A 40 -26.44 9.51 29.65
N ARG A 41 -26.51 8.18 29.79
CA ARG A 41 -25.66 7.41 30.71
C ARG A 41 -24.23 7.55 30.23
N ARG A 42 -23.49 8.52 30.81
CA ARG A 42 -22.14 8.90 30.38
C ARG A 42 -21.29 7.64 30.37
N ILE A 43 -21.00 7.13 29.18
CA ILE A 43 -20.22 5.92 29.00
C ILE A 43 -18.85 6.22 29.60
N ALA A 44 -18.43 5.38 30.55
CA ALA A 44 -17.15 5.56 31.22
C ALA A 44 -16.02 5.63 30.17
N PRO A 45 -15.11 6.61 30.25
CA PRO A 45 -14.17 6.86 29.17
C PRO A 45 -13.19 5.70 29.02
N LEU A 46 -12.81 5.42 27.78
CA LEU A 46 -12.17 4.17 27.36
C LEU A 46 -10.65 4.17 27.62
N THR A 47 -10.24 4.66 28.79
CA THR A 47 -8.84 4.93 29.17
C THR A 47 -8.03 3.68 29.53
N ALA A 48 -8.68 2.68 30.12
CA ALA A 48 -8.03 1.50 30.73
C ALA A 48 -8.16 0.21 29.90
N LEU A 49 -8.57 0.30 28.63
CA LEU A 49 -8.64 -0.88 27.75
C LEU A 49 -7.22 -1.42 27.46
N PRO A 50 -6.98 -2.74 27.49
CA PRO A 50 -5.69 -3.30 27.12
C PRO A 50 -5.35 -3.00 25.66
N PRO A 51 -4.06 -2.85 25.30
CA PRO A 51 -3.65 -2.65 23.91
C PRO A 51 -4.12 -3.83 23.03
N PRO A 52 -4.42 -3.60 21.74
CA PRO A 52 -4.93 -4.65 20.87
C PRO A 52 -3.94 -5.82 20.82
N PRO A 53 -4.37 -7.06 21.15
CA PRO A 53 -3.46 -8.20 21.23
C PRO A 53 -2.77 -8.42 19.89
N ARG A 54 -1.49 -8.81 19.94
CA ARG A 54 -0.77 -9.24 18.74
C ARG A 54 -1.12 -10.70 18.45
N ILE A 55 -1.38 -11.01 17.18
CA ILE A 55 -1.60 -12.40 16.77
C ILE A 55 -0.23 -13.07 16.63
N GLY A 56 -0.15 -14.35 16.98
CA GLY A 56 1.04 -15.19 16.79
C GLY A 56 1.42 -15.37 15.31
N PRO A 57 2.54 -16.06 15.04
CA PRO A 57 3.00 -16.37 13.68
C PRO A 57 1.93 -17.12 12.87
N ASP A 58 2.07 -17.08 11.55
CA ASP A 58 1.19 -17.84 10.64
C ASP A 58 1.38 -19.35 10.86
N GLU A 59 0.27 -20.07 10.99
CA GLU A 59 0.26 -21.51 10.79
C GLU A 59 0.68 -21.85 9.34
N PRO A 60 1.33 -23.00 9.10
CA PRO A 60 1.78 -23.40 7.78
C PRO A 60 0.56 -23.67 6.88
N ALA A 61 0.40 -22.83 5.85
CA ALA A 61 -0.74 -22.87 4.95
C ALA A 61 -0.99 -24.25 4.34
N LEU A 62 -2.22 -24.77 4.53
CA LEU A 62 -2.66 -26.03 3.94
C LEU A 62 -2.82 -25.89 2.40
N PRO A 63 -2.76 -26.97 1.62
CA PRO A 63 -2.85 -26.92 0.15
C PRO A 63 -4.06 -26.14 -0.37
N ASP A 64 -5.23 -26.29 0.26
CA ASP A 64 -6.46 -25.62 -0.16
C ASP A 64 -6.50 -24.12 0.19
N GLU A 65 -5.57 -23.67 1.05
CA GLU A 65 -5.32 -22.26 1.31
C GLU A 65 -4.34 -21.62 0.28
N ILE A 66 -3.90 -22.37 -0.73
CA ILE A 66 -2.97 -21.92 -1.78
C ILE A 66 -3.73 -21.63 -3.08
N LEU A 67 -3.65 -20.38 -3.52
CA LEU A 67 -4.37 -19.84 -4.69
C LEU A 67 -3.94 -20.44 -6.03
N LEU A 68 -2.64 -20.62 -6.26
CA LEU A 68 -2.07 -21.04 -7.54
C LEU A 68 -1.22 -22.29 -7.37
N GLU A 69 -1.39 -23.23 -8.30
CA GLU A 69 -0.71 -24.53 -8.30
C GLU A 69 0.82 -24.44 -8.18
N SER A 70 1.43 -23.41 -8.78
CA SER A 70 2.88 -23.20 -8.67
C SER A 70 3.31 -21.76 -8.94
N ARG A 71 4.53 -21.41 -8.52
CA ARG A 71 5.20 -20.16 -8.88
C ARG A 71 5.48 -20.04 -10.39
N ARG A 72 5.58 -21.17 -11.12
CA ARG A 72 5.71 -21.18 -12.59
C ARG A 72 4.44 -20.64 -13.25
N GLU A 73 3.27 -21.02 -12.74
CA GLU A 73 1.98 -20.54 -13.26
C GLU A 73 1.77 -19.04 -13.00
N LEU A 74 2.07 -18.55 -11.79
CA LEU A 74 2.09 -17.11 -11.49
C LEU A 74 3.00 -16.33 -12.47
N THR A 75 4.17 -16.89 -12.79
CA THR A 75 5.13 -16.27 -13.73
C THR A 75 4.58 -16.24 -15.15
N ARG A 76 3.94 -17.32 -15.63
CA ARG A 76 3.27 -17.38 -16.94
C ARG A 76 2.16 -16.32 -17.07
N ARG A 77 1.31 -16.16 -16.06
CA ARG A 77 0.23 -15.16 -16.06
C ARG A 77 0.76 -13.73 -16.07
N LEU A 78 1.81 -13.45 -15.29
CA LEU A 78 2.48 -12.14 -15.29
C LEU A 78 3.16 -11.84 -16.63
N LEU A 79 3.80 -12.82 -17.27
CA LEU A 79 4.36 -12.67 -18.62
C LEU A 79 3.29 -12.37 -19.67
N ARG A 80 2.13 -13.04 -19.64
CA ARG A 80 0.99 -12.74 -20.54
C ARG A 80 0.48 -11.30 -20.41
N GLN A 81 0.67 -10.65 -19.26
CA GLN A 81 0.30 -9.24 -19.05
C GLN A 81 1.46 -8.25 -19.20
N VAL A 82 2.72 -8.70 -19.36
CA VAL A 82 3.89 -7.82 -19.29
C VAL A 82 3.95 -6.80 -20.43
N TRP A 83 3.30 -7.07 -21.56
CA TRP A 83 3.31 -6.17 -22.74
C TRP A 83 2.80 -4.76 -22.42
N LYS A 84 1.77 -4.62 -21.56
CA LYS A 84 1.22 -3.30 -21.17
C LYS A 84 2.25 -2.43 -20.44
N PRO A 85 2.84 -2.86 -19.29
CA PRO A 85 3.91 -2.08 -18.65
C PRO A 85 5.22 -2.06 -19.47
N ALA A 86 5.50 -3.06 -20.32
CA ALA A 86 6.67 -3.03 -21.19
C ALA A 86 6.62 -1.87 -22.20
N LEU A 87 5.46 -1.59 -22.81
CA LEU A 87 5.29 -0.41 -23.67
C LEU A 87 5.53 0.90 -22.90
N VAL A 88 5.04 1.01 -21.65
CA VAL A 88 5.30 2.17 -20.77
C VAL A 88 6.79 2.30 -20.44
N ILE A 89 7.49 1.19 -20.22
CA ILE A 89 8.92 1.17 -19.91
C ILE A 89 9.77 1.50 -21.14
N ALA A 90 9.40 1.01 -22.33
CA ALA A 90 10.06 1.36 -23.59
C ALA A 90 9.89 2.86 -23.91
N ALA A 91 8.68 3.39 -23.75
CA ALA A 91 8.41 4.83 -23.89
C ALA A 91 9.19 5.66 -22.85
N LEU A 92 9.26 5.19 -21.59
CA LEU A 92 10.05 5.83 -20.53
C LEU A 92 11.55 5.86 -20.88
N TRP A 93 12.13 4.75 -21.33
CA TRP A 93 13.54 4.72 -21.75
C TRP A 93 13.79 5.63 -22.95
N PHE A 94 12.89 5.68 -23.94
CA PHE A 94 13.00 6.56 -25.10
C PHE A 94 12.97 8.05 -24.67
N LEU A 95 12.05 8.41 -23.78
CA LEU A 95 11.97 9.75 -23.19
C LEU A 95 13.20 10.08 -22.31
N LEU A 96 13.80 9.09 -21.64
CA LEU A 96 15.03 9.28 -20.86
C LEU A 96 16.27 9.47 -21.75
N VAL A 97 16.37 8.79 -22.89
CA VAL A 97 17.45 9.02 -23.88
C VAL A 97 17.31 10.40 -24.51
N ILE A 98 16.09 10.78 -24.93
CA ILE A 98 15.81 12.13 -25.43
C ILE A 98 16.12 13.17 -24.36
N GLY A 99 15.65 12.95 -23.12
CA GLY A 99 15.93 13.84 -21.99
C GLY A 99 17.42 13.97 -21.68
N TYR A 100 18.20 12.89 -21.72
CA TYR A 100 19.65 12.92 -21.54
C TYR A 100 20.37 13.74 -22.62
N VAL A 101 19.98 13.56 -23.88
CA VAL A 101 20.53 14.33 -25.01
C VAL A 101 20.13 15.81 -24.93
N GLN A 102 18.84 16.10 -24.67
CA GLN A 102 18.32 17.47 -24.65
C GLN A 102 18.81 18.29 -23.44
N SER A 103 18.94 17.68 -22.27
CA SER A 103 19.39 18.34 -21.03
C SER A 103 20.83 18.84 -21.04
N THR A 104 21.64 18.50 -22.05
CA THR A 104 22.95 19.14 -22.27
C THR A 104 22.80 20.67 -22.46
N SER A 105 21.73 21.11 -23.13
CA SER A 105 21.13 22.44 -22.98
C SER A 105 19.73 22.43 -23.62
N PRO A 106 18.64 22.35 -22.84
CA PRO A 106 17.27 22.33 -23.35
C PRO A 106 16.95 23.47 -24.31
N THR A 107 17.52 24.65 -24.08
CA THR A 107 17.28 25.85 -24.91
C THR A 107 17.91 25.72 -26.29
N MET A 108 19.14 25.21 -26.38
CA MET A 108 19.78 24.96 -27.69
C MET A 108 18.98 23.95 -28.52
N TRP A 109 18.41 22.93 -27.89
CA TRP A 109 17.52 21.97 -28.56
C TRP A 109 16.17 22.58 -28.96
N ALA A 110 15.57 23.42 -28.12
CA ALA A 110 14.34 24.13 -28.45
C ALA A 110 14.51 25.16 -29.59
N LEU A 111 15.70 25.76 -29.71
CA LEU A 111 16.06 26.68 -30.80
C LEU A 111 16.52 25.95 -32.08
N SER A 112 16.96 24.69 -31.99
CA SER A 112 17.44 23.91 -33.15
C SER A 112 16.50 23.89 -34.38
N PRO A 113 15.15 23.94 -34.29
CA PRO A 113 14.27 24.05 -35.45
C PRO A 113 14.44 25.37 -36.23
N LEU A 114 14.86 26.45 -35.56
CA LEU A 114 15.16 27.73 -36.21
C LEU A 114 16.49 27.68 -36.96
N TYR A 115 17.43 26.86 -36.49
CA TYR A 115 18.74 26.63 -37.14
C TYR A 115 18.68 25.66 -38.32
N LEU A 116 17.53 25.01 -38.63
CA LEU A 116 17.38 24.21 -39.85
C LEU A 116 17.49 25.04 -41.15
N GLY A 117 17.44 26.38 -41.07
CA GLY A 117 17.77 27.29 -42.17
C GLY A 117 19.25 27.70 -42.24
N SER A 118 20.16 26.98 -41.57
CA SER A 118 21.60 27.29 -41.52
C SER A 118 22.47 26.05 -41.81
N ASP A 119 23.68 26.26 -42.30
CA ASP A 119 24.63 25.18 -42.68
C ASP A 119 25.17 24.35 -41.48
N ILE A 120 24.75 24.65 -40.25
CA ILE A 120 25.23 23.98 -39.03
C ILE A 120 24.58 22.60 -38.91
N SER A 121 25.22 21.59 -39.50
CA SER A 121 24.74 20.21 -39.43
C SER A 121 24.56 19.70 -37.99
N LEU A 122 23.51 18.90 -37.75
CA LEU A 122 23.22 18.28 -36.44
C LEU A 122 24.43 17.52 -35.87
N GLY A 123 25.23 16.88 -36.73
CA GLY A 123 26.44 16.17 -36.35
C GLY A 123 27.58 17.08 -35.86
N THR A 124 27.55 18.38 -36.16
CA THR A 124 28.45 19.38 -35.57
C THR A 124 27.97 19.78 -34.18
N LEU A 125 26.67 20.12 -34.03
CA LEU A 125 26.06 20.48 -32.75
C LEU A 125 26.21 19.39 -31.68
N LEU A 126 26.00 18.12 -32.06
CA LEU A 126 26.24 16.99 -31.15
C LEU A 126 27.69 16.92 -30.67
N ARG A 127 28.67 17.09 -31.58
CA ARG A 127 30.09 17.05 -31.21
C ARG A 127 30.52 18.22 -30.31
N THR A 128 29.95 19.42 -30.50
CA THR A 128 30.17 20.55 -29.58
C THR A 128 29.56 20.34 -28.19
N LEU A 129 28.59 19.44 -28.05
CA LEU A 129 27.98 19.03 -26.77
C LEU A 129 28.62 17.74 -26.19
N GLY A 130 29.79 17.33 -26.70
CA GLY A 130 30.47 16.10 -26.26
C GLY A 130 29.78 14.79 -26.68
N LEU A 131 28.74 14.85 -27.52
CA LEU A 131 27.97 13.69 -27.97
C LEU A 131 28.48 13.16 -29.31
N SER A 132 28.78 11.87 -29.37
CA SER A 132 29.04 11.18 -30.63
C SER A 132 27.73 11.02 -31.44
N PRO A 133 27.65 11.47 -32.70
CA PRO A 133 26.45 11.27 -33.52
C PRO A 133 26.08 9.79 -33.66
N TRP A 134 27.08 8.93 -33.88
CA TRP A 134 26.90 7.47 -33.91
C TRP A 134 26.42 6.91 -32.57
N GLY A 135 26.96 7.44 -31.46
CA GLY A 135 26.53 7.08 -30.11
C GLY A 135 25.05 7.39 -29.87
N VAL A 136 24.58 8.56 -30.30
CA VAL A 136 23.16 8.96 -30.20
C VAL A 136 22.28 8.11 -31.11
N THR A 137 22.65 7.91 -32.38
CA THR A 137 21.84 7.08 -33.31
C THR A 137 21.77 5.61 -32.89
N ALA A 138 22.82 5.08 -32.26
CA ALA A 138 22.81 3.73 -31.70
C ALA A 138 22.04 3.64 -30.38
N ALA A 139 22.15 4.64 -29.49
CA ALA A 139 21.46 4.66 -28.21
C ALA A 139 19.93 4.76 -28.36
N LEU A 140 19.44 5.54 -29.33
CA LEU A 140 18.00 5.79 -29.53
C LEU A 140 17.14 4.51 -29.68
N PRO A 141 17.56 3.48 -30.47
CA PRO A 141 16.91 2.17 -30.46
C PRO A 141 17.44 1.23 -29.37
N LEU A 142 18.75 1.16 -29.12
CA LEU A 142 19.33 0.11 -28.27
C LEU A 142 18.98 0.28 -26.79
N VAL A 143 19.01 1.50 -26.25
CA VAL A 143 18.75 1.72 -24.81
C VAL A 143 17.30 1.39 -24.45
N PRO A 144 16.27 1.80 -25.22
CA PRO A 144 14.89 1.38 -24.97
C PRO A 144 14.67 -0.13 -25.11
N ILE A 145 15.29 -0.79 -26.10
CA ILE A 145 15.16 -2.24 -26.28
C ILE A 145 15.82 -2.99 -25.11
N LEU A 146 17.10 -2.72 -24.83
CA LEU A 146 17.88 -3.41 -23.80
C LEU A 146 17.38 -3.08 -22.39
N GLY A 147 17.03 -1.82 -22.12
CA GLY A 147 16.46 -1.40 -20.84
C GLY A 147 15.09 -2.02 -20.57
N THR A 148 14.26 -2.20 -21.59
CA THR A 148 12.97 -2.89 -21.45
C THR A 148 13.16 -4.41 -21.31
N ALA A 149 14.10 -5.01 -22.05
CA ALA A 149 14.45 -6.41 -21.89
C ALA A 149 14.98 -6.72 -20.48
N ALA A 150 15.84 -5.87 -19.92
CA ALA A 150 16.32 -5.97 -18.53
C ALA A 150 15.17 -5.86 -17.51
N SER A 151 14.19 -4.97 -17.75
CA SER A 151 12.98 -4.87 -16.93
C SER A 151 12.11 -6.14 -17.01
N ILE A 152 11.92 -6.73 -18.19
CA ILE A 152 11.16 -7.97 -18.39
C ILE A 152 11.89 -9.18 -17.76
N ALA A 153 13.22 -9.21 -17.81
CA ALA A 153 14.04 -10.25 -17.16
C ALA A 153 13.83 -10.31 -15.63
N LEU A 154 13.31 -9.26 -15.00
CA LEU A 154 12.96 -9.25 -13.57
C LEU A 154 11.55 -9.80 -13.25
N VAL A 155 10.76 -10.22 -14.24
CA VAL A 155 9.43 -10.84 -14.00
C VAL A 155 9.47 -12.08 -13.08
N PRO A 156 10.46 -13.00 -13.16
CA PRO A 156 10.62 -14.09 -12.20
C PRO A 156 10.95 -13.61 -10.78
N VAL A 157 11.64 -12.47 -10.63
CA VAL A 157 11.89 -11.85 -9.31
C VAL A 157 10.60 -11.23 -8.78
N ALA A 158 9.79 -10.63 -9.65
CA ALA A 158 8.47 -10.11 -9.30
C ALA A 158 7.52 -11.23 -8.87
N SER A 159 7.46 -12.35 -9.61
CA SER A 159 6.63 -13.50 -9.23
C SER A 159 7.11 -14.13 -7.92
N ALA A 160 8.41 -14.23 -7.68
CA ALA A 160 8.97 -14.70 -6.40
C ALA A 160 8.60 -13.79 -5.20
N ARG A 161 8.62 -12.46 -5.40
CA ARG A 161 8.24 -11.48 -4.36
C ARG A 161 6.72 -11.40 -4.15
N ILE A 162 5.92 -11.63 -5.19
CA ILE A 162 4.45 -11.69 -5.12
C ILE A 162 4.00 -13.00 -4.46
N ALA A 163 4.59 -14.16 -4.80
CA ALA A 163 4.23 -15.45 -4.21
C ALA A 163 4.28 -15.48 -2.67
N ARG A 164 5.25 -14.78 -2.08
CA ARG A 164 5.43 -14.62 -0.62
C ARG A 164 4.43 -13.65 0.05
N LEU A 165 3.41 -13.16 -0.65
CA LEU A 165 2.36 -12.33 -0.07
C LEU A 165 1.21 -13.21 0.47
N ASN A 166 0.95 -13.14 1.78
CA ASN A 166 -0.23 -13.73 2.40
C ASN A 166 -1.45 -12.78 2.26
N PRO A 167 -2.59 -13.21 1.67
CA PRO A 167 -3.81 -12.40 1.55
C PRO A 167 -4.45 -12.01 2.90
N ARG A 168 -4.37 -12.87 3.92
CA ARG A 168 -4.97 -12.68 5.25
C ARG A 168 -4.38 -11.47 6.00
N HIS A 169 -3.18 -11.02 5.63
CA HIS A 169 -2.50 -9.86 6.21
C HIS A 169 -2.98 -8.50 5.67
N GLU A 170 -3.83 -8.44 4.65
CA GLU A 170 -4.40 -7.20 4.13
C GLU A 170 -5.90 -7.13 4.46
N LEU A 171 -6.31 -6.09 5.20
CA LEU A 171 -7.69 -5.96 5.70
C LEU A 171 -8.76 -5.94 4.60
N THR A 172 -8.41 -5.52 3.38
CA THR A 172 -9.33 -5.43 2.24
C THR A 172 -8.69 -5.97 0.97
N ASP A 173 -9.51 -6.55 0.07
CA ASP A 173 -9.03 -7.07 -1.21
C ASP A 173 -8.40 -5.97 -2.07
N LEU A 174 -8.93 -4.75 -2.01
CA LEU A 174 -8.37 -3.58 -2.67
C LEU A 174 -6.96 -3.22 -2.16
N ALA A 175 -6.68 -3.36 -0.86
CA ALA A 175 -5.34 -3.13 -0.30
C ALA A 175 -4.35 -4.21 -0.77
N PHE A 176 -4.81 -5.47 -0.82
CA PHE A 176 -4.06 -6.62 -1.35
C PHE A 176 -3.72 -6.47 -2.85
N ARG A 177 -4.70 -6.19 -3.72
CA ARG A 177 -4.46 -5.91 -5.15
C ARG A 177 -3.48 -4.74 -5.33
N ARG A 178 -3.67 -3.65 -4.57
CA ARG A 178 -2.73 -2.51 -4.54
C ARG A 178 -1.33 -2.88 -4.02
N ARG A 179 -1.16 -3.90 -3.17
CA ARG A 179 0.17 -4.40 -2.73
C ARG A 179 0.85 -5.25 -3.80
N ILE A 180 0.10 -6.05 -4.55
CA ILE A 180 0.62 -6.80 -5.71
C ILE A 180 1.10 -5.81 -6.78
N ALA A 181 0.24 -4.89 -7.23
CA ALA A 181 0.58 -3.89 -8.24
C ALA A 181 1.77 -3.00 -7.85
N ARG A 182 1.88 -2.61 -6.57
CA ARG A 182 3.06 -1.87 -6.06
C ARG A 182 4.34 -2.72 -6.07
N THR A 183 4.25 -4.02 -5.78
CA THR A 183 5.40 -4.94 -5.82
C THR A 183 5.88 -5.15 -7.26
N TRP A 184 4.94 -5.39 -8.18
CA TRP A 184 5.16 -5.51 -9.62
C TRP A 184 5.90 -4.30 -10.20
N ALA A 185 5.30 -3.11 -10.11
CA ALA A 185 5.86 -1.90 -10.71
C ALA A 185 7.24 -1.53 -10.14
N ARG A 186 7.47 -1.69 -8.82
CA ARG A 186 8.80 -1.42 -8.23
C ARG A 186 9.90 -2.30 -8.79
N ILE A 187 9.59 -3.55 -9.15
CA ILE A 187 10.58 -4.51 -9.63
C ILE A 187 10.84 -4.30 -11.12
N LEU A 188 9.80 -4.03 -11.92
CA LEU A 188 9.97 -3.69 -13.34
C LEU A 188 10.72 -2.37 -13.57
N LEU A 189 10.47 -1.33 -12.76
CA LEU A 189 11.16 -0.04 -12.87
C LEU A 189 12.49 0.03 -12.08
N ALA A 190 12.93 -1.07 -11.45
CA ALA A 190 14.20 -1.10 -10.73
C ALA A 190 15.42 -0.78 -11.62
N PRO A 191 15.54 -1.26 -12.87
CA PRO A 191 16.66 -0.91 -13.76
C PRO A 191 16.69 0.59 -14.09
N VAL A 192 15.52 1.19 -14.34
CA VAL A 192 15.39 2.63 -14.65
C VAL A 192 15.85 3.48 -13.47
N ALA A 193 15.34 3.17 -12.27
CA ALA A 193 15.72 3.87 -11.05
C ALA A 193 17.22 3.68 -10.71
N ALA A 194 17.78 2.51 -10.99
CA ALA A 194 19.20 2.24 -10.84
C ALA A 194 20.05 3.07 -11.82
N THR A 195 19.68 3.13 -13.10
CA THR A 195 20.42 3.93 -14.10
C THR A 195 20.36 5.43 -13.80
N ILE A 196 19.22 5.97 -13.39
CA ILE A 196 19.13 7.38 -12.95
C ILE A 196 20.01 7.64 -11.72
N GLY A 197 20.03 6.71 -10.75
CA GLY A 197 20.90 6.81 -9.57
C GLY A 197 22.39 6.73 -9.91
N VAL A 198 22.79 5.79 -10.77
CA VAL A 198 24.18 5.64 -11.25
C VAL A 198 24.62 6.88 -12.05
N LEU A 199 23.74 7.44 -12.88
CA LEU A 199 24.03 8.67 -13.61
C LEU A 199 24.17 9.88 -12.66
N GLY A 200 23.34 9.95 -11.61
CA GLY A 200 23.49 10.94 -10.52
C GLY A 200 24.86 10.85 -9.83
N LEU A 201 25.27 9.63 -9.46
CA LEU A 201 26.58 9.38 -8.87
C LEU A 201 27.73 9.69 -9.85
N ALA A 202 27.57 9.41 -11.14
CA ALA A 202 28.59 9.69 -12.14
C ALA A 202 28.85 11.19 -12.32
N VAL A 203 27.81 12.03 -12.34
CA VAL A 203 27.97 13.51 -12.37
C VAL A 203 28.58 14.01 -11.07
N LEU A 204 28.11 13.53 -9.90
CA LEU A 204 28.67 13.92 -8.60
C LEU A 204 30.16 13.53 -8.44
N CYS A 205 30.61 12.47 -9.11
CA CYS A 205 32.00 12.04 -9.17
C CYS A 205 32.80 12.64 -10.35
N GLN A 206 32.25 13.63 -11.07
CA GLN A 206 32.88 14.28 -12.24
C GLN A 206 33.40 13.27 -13.29
N ALA A 207 32.62 12.20 -13.54
CA ALA A 207 32.96 11.22 -14.58
C ALA A 207 32.96 11.88 -15.97
N PRO A 208 33.81 11.42 -16.92
CA PRO A 208 33.92 11.99 -18.27
C PRO A 208 32.71 11.61 -19.14
N LEU A 209 31.57 12.25 -18.86
CA LEU A 209 30.30 12.16 -19.57
C LEU A 209 29.96 13.51 -20.21
N ALA A 210 28.97 13.53 -21.11
CA ALA A 210 28.42 14.79 -21.64
C ALA A 210 27.69 15.63 -20.58
N TRP A 211 27.38 15.03 -19.42
CA TRP A 211 27.03 15.74 -18.19
C TRP A 211 28.28 15.82 -17.30
N SER A 212 29.17 16.78 -17.57
CA SER A 212 30.36 17.05 -16.73
C SER A 212 29.99 17.74 -15.40
N ASP A 213 28.96 18.57 -15.44
CA ASP A 213 28.59 19.51 -14.37
C ASP A 213 27.08 19.50 -14.08
N LEU A 214 26.70 19.91 -12.87
CA LEU A 214 25.31 20.10 -12.45
C LEU A 214 24.71 21.41 -12.97
N SER A 215 24.76 21.63 -14.30
CA SER A 215 24.13 22.77 -14.96
C SER A 215 22.60 22.74 -14.78
N TYR A 216 21.93 23.88 -14.94
CA TYR A 216 20.47 23.93 -14.89
C TYR A 216 19.80 23.01 -15.93
N GLY A 217 20.38 22.87 -17.13
CA GLY A 217 19.93 21.88 -18.12
C GLY A 217 19.96 20.45 -17.58
N VAL A 218 21.08 20.04 -16.98
CA VAL A 218 21.27 18.70 -16.38
C VAL A 218 20.35 18.49 -15.18
N LEU A 219 20.17 19.49 -14.31
CA LEU A 219 19.25 19.45 -13.17
C LEU A 219 17.78 19.32 -13.63
N ALA A 220 17.38 20.01 -14.70
CA ALA A 220 16.09 19.80 -15.33
C ALA A 220 15.95 18.37 -15.89
N GLY A 221 17.01 17.85 -16.53
CA GLY A 221 17.10 16.46 -17.00
C GLY A 221 16.85 15.43 -15.89
N PHE A 222 17.52 15.57 -14.74
CA PHE A 222 17.29 14.74 -13.56
C PHE A 222 15.86 14.87 -13.03
N ALA A 223 15.34 16.10 -12.86
CA ALA A 223 13.99 16.34 -12.35
C ALA A 223 12.92 15.69 -13.25
N GLY A 224 13.04 15.88 -14.57
CA GLY A 224 12.18 15.25 -15.57
C GLY A 224 12.30 13.72 -15.56
N GLY A 225 13.51 13.17 -15.52
CA GLY A 225 13.73 11.72 -15.52
C GLY A 225 13.16 11.00 -14.30
N ILE A 226 13.31 11.58 -13.10
CA ILE A 226 12.72 11.05 -11.87
C ILE A 226 11.19 11.21 -11.91
N GLY A 227 10.68 12.35 -12.40
CA GLY A 227 9.24 12.60 -12.56
C GLY A 227 8.57 11.62 -13.52
N LEU A 228 9.14 11.41 -14.70
CA LEU A 228 8.69 10.42 -15.68
C LEU A 228 8.72 9.00 -15.09
N THR A 229 9.76 8.64 -14.34
CA THR A 229 9.85 7.35 -13.66
C THR A 229 8.77 7.18 -12.58
N TRP A 230 8.41 8.25 -11.86
CA TRP A 230 7.31 8.26 -10.89
C TRP A 230 5.95 8.07 -11.59
N CYS A 231 5.69 8.81 -12.68
CA CYS A 231 4.48 8.68 -13.50
C CYS A 231 4.34 7.29 -14.12
N ALA A 232 5.41 6.76 -14.74
CA ALA A 232 5.44 5.40 -15.27
C ALA A 232 5.23 4.33 -14.17
N THR A 233 5.73 4.58 -12.96
CA THR A 233 5.46 3.72 -11.79
C THR A 233 3.98 3.76 -11.37
N ILE A 234 3.24 4.83 -11.65
CA ILE A 234 1.78 4.88 -11.45
C ILE A 234 1.07 4.12 -12.58
N ALA A 235 1.42 4.39 -13.84
CA ALA A 235 0.84 3.70 -15.00
C ALA A 235 1.03 2.18 -14.93
N ALA A 236 2.24 1.69 -14.63
CA ALA A 236 2.55 0.27 -14.47
C ALA A 236 1.81 -0.42 -13.30
N ARG A 237 1.28 0.35 -12.32
CA ARG A 237 0.38 -0.18 -11.28
C ARG A 237 -1.07 -0.28 -11.77
N ALA A 238 -1.52 0.67 -12.60
CA ALA A 238 -2.87 0.72 -13.13
C ALA A 238 -3.10 -0.31 -14.26
N LEU A 239 -2.06 -0.60 -15.05
CA LEU A 239 -2.12 -1.52 -16.19
C LEU A 239 -2.10 -3.02 -15.82
N LEU A 240 -1.81 -3.37 -14.56
CA LEU A 240 -1.79 -4.75 -14.08
C LEU A 240 -3.20 -5.21 -13.69
N ASP A 241 -3.78 -6.12 -14.45
CA ASP A 241 -5.04 -6.77 -14.10
C ASP A 241 -4.79 -7.92 -13.12
N VAL A 242 -4.75 -7.56 -11.83
CA VAL A 242 -4.56 -8.51 -10.72
C VAL A 242 -5.65 -9.59 -10.69
N THR A 243 -6.85 -9.30 -11.20
CA THR A 243 -7.96 -10.24 -11.34
C THR A 243 -7.63 -11.31 -12.37
N ALA A 244 -7.20 -10.94 -13.57
CA ALA A 244 -6.73 -11.92 -14.57
C ALA A 244 -5.40 -12.63 -14.20
N VAL A 245 -4.66 -12.16 -13.18
CA VAL A 245 -3.54 -12.92 -12.59
C VAL A 245 -4.03 -13.98 -11.59
N LEU A 246 -4.94 -13.62 -10.66
CA LEU A 246 -5.32 -14.47 -9.52
C LEU A 246 -6.64 -15.24 -9.66
N GLY A 247 -7.49 -14.87 -10.62
CA GLY A 247 -8.89 -15.30 -10.70
C GLY A 247 -9.85 -14.31 -10.04
N GLU A 248 -11.14 -14.44 -10.39
CA GLU A 248 -12.23 -13.74 -9.69
C GLU A 248 -12.47 -14.32 -8.29
N ARG A 249 -13.07 -13.51 -7.41
CA ARG A 249 -13.25 -13.83 -5.99
C ARG A 249 -14.43 -13.09 -5.38
N ASP A 250 -15.28 -13.84 -4.70
CA ASP A 250 -16.19 -13.26 -3.71
C ASP A 250 -15.42 -12.60 -2.56
N ALA A 251 -15.78 -11.36 -2.26
CA ALA A 251 -15.18 -10.59 -1.18
C ALA A 251 -15.80 -10.92 0.20
N GLY A 252 -16.10 -12.20 0.44
CA GLY A 252 -16.71 -12.66 1.69
C GLY A 252 -15.85 -12.40 2.93
N GLY A 253 -16.53 -12.13 4.05
CA GLY A 253 -15.92 -11.99 5.39
C GLY A 253 -15.97 -10.56 5.94
N ALA A 254 -16.76 -10.37 7.01
CA ALA A 254 -16.91 -9.09 7.69
C ALA A 254 -15.58 -8.52 8.22
N LEU A 255 -15.50 -7.18 8.30
CA LEU A 255 -14.42 -6.49 9.01
C LEU A 255 -14.46 -6.87 10.49
N ALA A 256 -13.40 -7.50 10.99
CA ALA A 256 -13.12 -7.48 12.41
C ALA A 256 -12.95 -6.01 12.87
N GLN A 257 -13.38 -5.69 14.08
CA GLN A 257 -13.38 -4.33 14.62
C GLN A 257 -11.94 -3.86 14.88
N ASP A 258 -11.43 -2.86 14.14
CA ASP A 258 -10.06 -2.36 14.25
C ASP A 258 -9.85 -1.54 15.53
N ARG A 259 -9.63 -2.23 16.65
CA ARG A 259 -9.39 -1.65 17.99
C ARG A 259 -8.16 -0.73 18.05
N ARG A 260 -7.30 -0.68 17.02
CA ARG A 260 -6.19 0.28 16.89
C ARG A 260 -6.64 1.74 16.68
N HIS A 261 -7.95 2.03 16.68
CA HIS A 261 -8.49 3.40 16.71
C HIS A 261 -8.40 4.06 18.11
N LEU A 262 -8.36 3.25 19.16
CA LEU A 262 -8.33 3.73 20.55
C LEU A 262 -6.95 4.32 20.90
N PRO A 263 -6.87 5.23 21.90
CA PRO A 263 -5.59 5.72 22.42
C PRO A 263 -4.77 4.60 23.11
N PRO A 264 -3.43 4.64 23.06
CA PRO A 264 -2.58 3.57 23.57
C PRO A 264 -2.42 3.63 25.10
N SER A 265 -3.05 2.71 25.81
CA SER A 265 -2.98 2.58 27.28
C SER A 265 -1.62 2.13 27.82
N ALA A 266 -0.91 1.26 27.08
CA ALA A 266 0.41 0.75 27.44
C ALA A 266 1.56 1.70 27.03
N PRO A 267 2.72 1.66 27.71
CA PRO A 267 3.92 2.40 27.28
C PRO A 267 4.34 2.02 25.86
N LEU A 268 4.67 3.04 25.07
CA LEU A 268 5.00 2.87 23.65
C LEU A 268 6.46 2.51 23.44
N ASP A 269 6.69 1.60 22.50
CA ASP A 269 8.00 1.26 21.95
C ASP A 269 8.51 2.44 21.08
N VAL A 270 9.22 3.37 21.73
CA VAL A 270 9.67 4.62 21.09
C VAL A 270 10.59 4.35 19.88
N PRO A 271 11.60 3.45 19.92
CA PRO A 271 12.41 3.14 18.74
C PRO A 271 11.58 2.65 17.54
N ARG A 272 10.62 1.73 17.74
CA ARG A 272 9.76 1.26 16.65
C ARG A 272 8.79 2.36 16.17
N LEU A 273 8.31 3.23 17.06
CA LEU A 273 7.47 4.38 16.71
C LEU A 273 8.24 5.37 15.81
N LEU A 274 9.44 5.77 16.20
CA LEU A 274 10.29 6.72 15.45
C LEU A 274 10.65 6.17 14.07
N TRP A 275 11.00 4.88 13.98
CA TRP A 275 11.30 4.25 12.69
C TRP A 275 10.08 4.21 11.74
N ARG A 276 8.88 3.93 12.26
CA ARG A 276 7.64 3.96 11.46
C ARG A 276 7.22 5.37 11.07
N SER A 277 7.44 6.33 11.96
CA SER A 277 7.24 7.76 11.73
C SER A 277 8.11 8.23 10.57
N LEU A 278 9.43 8.05 10.67
CA LEU A 278 10.41 8.32 9.60
C LEU A 278 9.99 7.69 8.27
N LEU A 279 9.57 6.42 8.26
CA LEU A 279 9.13 5.73 7.04
C LEU A 279 7.83 6.31 6.45
N GLU A 280 6.93 6.90 7.23
CA GLU A 280 5.74 7.58 6.72
C GLU A 280 6.01 9.03 6.31
N THR A 281 6.90 9.75 7.01
CA THR A 281 7.40 11.08 6.63
C THR A 281 8.13 11.03 5.29
N LEU A 282 9.06 10.08 5.10
CA LEU A 282 9.72 9.85 3.81
C LEU A 282 8.71 9.49 2.70
N ARG A 283 7.58 8.85 3.02
CA ARG A 283 6.49 8.59 2.06
C ARG A 283 5.59 9.80 1.83
N ALA A 284 5.58 10.80 2.71
CA ALA A 284 4.94 12.10 2.47
C ALA A 284 5.81 12.94 1.54
N LEU A 285 7.10 13.05 1.85
CA LEU A 285 8.09 13.75 1.04
C LEU A 285 8.18 13.16 -0.38
N ALA A 286 8.24 11.84 -0.53
CA ALA A 286 8.26 11.20 -1.86
C ALA A 286 6.95 11.35 -2.68
N VAL A 287 5.82 11.71 -2.06
CA VAL A 287 4.59 12.07 -2.78
C VAL A 287 4.59 13.57 -3.12
N THR A 288 5.03 14.42 -2.19
CA THR A 288 5.19 15.87 -2.39
C THR A 288 6.18 16.17 -3.52
N ALA A 289 7.33 15.47 -3.52
CA ALA A 289 8.34 15.57 -4.57
C ALA A 289 7.80 15.11 -5.93
N GLY A 290 7.12 13.97 -5.99
CA GLY A 290 6.53 13.44 -7.23
C GLY A 290 5.42 14.30 -7.82
N ALA A 291 4.60 14.92 -6.97
CA ALA A 291 3.44 15.70 -7.40
C ALA A 291 3.72 17.19 -7.66
N VAL A 292 4.73 17.78 -7.01
CA VAL A 292 5.02 19.23 -7.08
C VAL A 292 6.48 19.53 -7.37
N VAL A 293 7.42 19.06 -6.53
CA VAL A 293 8.82 19.52 -6.60
C VAL A 293 9.51 19.11 -7.91
N LEU A 294 9.26 17.91 -8.43
CA LEU A 294 9.89 17.44 -9.68
C LEU A 294 9.35 18.16 -10.94
N PRO A 295 8.01 18.32 -11.14
CA PRO A 295 7.49 19.21 -12.19
C PRO A 295 8.01 20.65 -12.09
N LEU A 296 8.06 21.19 -10.87
CA LEU A 296 8.52 22.56 -10.60
C LEU A 296 10.02 22.72 -10.89
N ALA A 297 10.84 21.76 -10.49
CA ALA A 297 12.27 21.75 -10.77
C ALA A 297 12.58 21.65 -12.26
N TRP A 298 11.83 20.82 -13.00
CA TRP A 298 11.97 20.73 -14.46
C TRP A 298 11.67 22.09 -15.14
N LEU A 299 10.62 22.80 -14.70
CA LEU A 299 10.29 24.14 -15.20
C LEU A 299 11.33 25.20 -14.80
N VAL A 300 11.66 25.29 -13.51
CA VAL A 300 12.55 26.32 -12.94
C VAL A 300 13.97 26.20 -13.50
N PHE A 301 14.54 24.99 -13.53
CA PHE A 301 15.87 24.77 -14.10
C PHE A 301 15.86 24.82 -15.64
N GLY A 302 14.76 24.41 -16.31
CA GLY A 302 14.62 24.60 -17.75
C GLY A 302 14.59 26.08 -18.16
N PHE A 303 13.93 26.93 -17.38
CA PHE A 303 13.96 28.38 -17.58
C PHE A 303 15.32 28.99 -17.19
N GLY A 304 15.98 28.46 -16.16
CA GLY A 304 17.34 28.82 -15.79
C GLY A 304 18.36 28.59 -16.92
N ASP A 305 18.30 27.45 -17.61
CA ASP A 305 19.10 27.18 -18.81
C ASP A 305 18.85 28.24 -19.90
N ALA A 306 17.59 28.59 -20.15
CA ALA A 306 17.23 29.61 -21.15
C ALA A 306 17.81 30.99 -20.82
N VAL A 307 17.70 31.44 -19.56
CA VAL A 307 18.28 32.71 -19.12
C VAL A 307 19.81 32.73 -19.27
N VAL A 308 20.49 31.63 -18.94
CA VAL A 308 21.95 31.52 -19.10
C VAL A 308 22.37 31.49 -20.57
N VAL A 309 21.65 30.76 -21.43
CA VAL A 309 21.93 30.67 -22.87
C VAL A 309 21.70 32.02 -23.56
N PHE A 310 20.55 32.67 -23.35
CA PHE A 310 20.30 33.99 -23.95
C PHE A 310 21.21 35.07 -23.38
N GLY A 311 21.51 35.04 -22.06
CA GLY A 311 22.44 35.98 -21.44
C GLY A 311 23.85 35.91 -22.02
N ARG A 312 24.36 34.70 -22.32
CA ARG A 312 25.64 34.48 -23.01
C ARG A 312 25.64 34.97 -24.47
N VAL A 313 24.48 35.01 -25.12
CA VAL A 313 24.32 35.56 -26.48
C VAL A 313 24.23 37.08 -26.46
N SER A 314 23.60 37.69 -25.45
CA SER A 314 23.49 39.16 -25.35
C SER A 314 24.74 39.85 -24.81
N ASP A 315 25.49 39.19 -23.90
CA ASP A 315 26.79 39.68 -23.42
C ASP A 315 27.76 38.52 -23.14
N PRO A 316 28.72 38.24 -24.05
CA PRO A 316 29.74 37.21 -23.86
C PRO A 316 30.60 37.42 -22.60
N SER A 317 30.73 38.65 -22.08
CA SER A 317 31.54 38.93 -20.89
C SER A 317 30.88 38.49 -19.58
N LEU A 318 29.55 38.32 -19.56
CA LEU A 318 28.84 37.67 -18.45
C LEU A 318 29.09 36.15 -18.41
N GLY A 319 29.49 35.55 -19.54
CA GLY A 319 29.58 34.09 -19.71
C GLY A 319 30.55 33.38 -18.76
N SER A 320 31.55 34.10 -18.23
CA SER A 320 32.57 33.62 -17.29
C SER A 320 32.26 33.87 -15.81
N ARG A 321 31.17 34.60 -15.48
CA ARG A 321 30.76 34.90 -14.10
C ARG A 321 29.55 34.12 -13.60
N ILE A 322 28.86 33.42 -14.50
CA ILE A 322 27.79 32.51 -14.11
C ILE A 322 28.41 31.16 -13.75
N ASP A 323 28.78 30.98 -12.48
CA ASP A 323 29.11 29.67 -11.92
C ASP A 323 27.86 28.80 -11.92
N THR A 324 27.67 28.02 -13.00
CA THR A 324 26.43 27.27 -13.28
C THR A 324 26.17 26.06 -12.39
N GLY A 325 26.89 25.91 -11.27
CA GLY A 325 26.84 24.74 -10.39
C GLY A 325 26.50 25.07 -8.94
N LEU A 326 25.56 24.32 -8.37
CA LEU A 326 25.34 24.29 -6.91
C LEU A 326 26.63 23.86 -6.21
N SER A 327 27.22 24.74 -5.39
CA SER A 327 28.49 24.47 -4.73
C SER A 327 28.42 23.22 -3.84
N LEU A 328 29.56 22.54 -3.64
CA LEU A 328 29.64 21.39 -2.72
C LEU A 328 29.20 21.78 -1.29
N ALA A 329 29.52 23.01 -0.86
CA ALA A 329 29.08 23.54 0.43
C ALA A 329 27.55 23.68 0.50
N THR A 330 26.90 24.18 -0.57
CA THR A 330 25.44 24.27 -0.71
C THR A 330 24.80 22.88 -0.56
N TRP A 331 25.36 21.86 -1.21
CA TRP A 331 24.89 20.47 -1.09
C TRP A 331 25.06 19.88 0.31
N ILE A 332 26.21 20.10 0.96
CA ILE A 332 26.48 19.61 2.31
C ILE A 332 25.53 20.29 3.32
N VAL A 333 25.44 21.63 3.30
CA VAL A 333 24.56 22.41 4.19
C VAL A 333 23.10 22.02 4.00
N GLY A 334 22.60 22.02 2.76
CA GLY A 334 21.22 21.66 2.43
C GLY A 334 20.90 20.21 2.78
N GLY A 335 21.81 19.27 2.48
CA GLY A 335 21.65 17.85 2.81
C GLY A 335 21.62 17.58 4.31
N THR A 336 22.50 18.22 5.08
CA THR A 336 22.54 18.11 6.55
C THR A 336 21.29 18.71 7.19
N LEU A 337 20.84 19.90 6.75
CA LEU A 337 19.62 20.53 7.24
C LEU A 337 18.37 19.69 6.91
N LEU A 338 18.28 19.13 5.69
CA LEU A 338 17.20 18.22 5.30
C LEU A 338 17.20 16.94 6.15
N ALA A 339 18.36 16.33 6.38
CA ALA A 339 18.48 15.15 7.24
C ALA A 339 18.05 15.43 8.68
N LEU A 340 18.45 16.59 9.23
CA LEU A 340 18.07 17.03 10.57
C LEU A 340 16.56 17.32 10.67
N ALA A 341 15.98 17.99 9.66
CA ALA A 341 14.54 18.25 9.58
C ALA A 341 13.73 16.96 9.52
N VAL A 342 14.15 15.99 8.71
CA VAL A 342 13.52 14.67 8.60
C VAL A 342 13.62 13.87 9.91
N ALA A 343 14.74 13.96 10.62
CA ALA A 343 14.90 13.37 11.95
C ALA A 343 14.01 14.05 13.02
N ALA A 344 13.88 15.38 12.97
CA ALA A 344 12.99 16.14 13.84
C ALA A 344 11.51 15.81 13.58
N MET A 345 11.07 15.74 12.31
CA MET A 345 9.73 15.25 11.93
C MET A 345 9.49 13.82 12.43
N ALA A 346 10.50 12.93 12.39
CA ALA A 346 10.34 11.57 12.88
C ALA A 346 9.97 11.51 14.38
N LEU A 347 10.41 12.48 15.19
CA LEU A 347 10.06 12.64 16.61
C LEU A 347 8.65 13.19 16.85
N VAL A 348 8.07 13.92 15.90
CA VAL A 348 6.82 14.67 16.09
C VAL A 348 5.63 13.80 16.54
N PRO A 349 5.35 12.59 15.99
CA PRO A 349 4.24 11.77 16.48
C PRO A 349 4.34 11.34 17.95
N TRP A 350 5.56 11.22 18.51
CA TRP A 350 5.75 10.95 19.93
C TRP A 350 5.36 12.16 20.80
N ILE A 351 5.79 13.36 20.38
CA ILE A 351 5.43 14.64 21.01
C ILE A 351 3.91 14.85 20.91
N ALA A 352 3.35 14.68 19.72
CA ALA A 352 1.92 14.87 19.44
C ALA A 352 1.03 13.99 20.32
N MET A 353 1.39 12.72 20.52
CA MET A 353 0.66 11.85 21.45
C MET A 353 0.73 12.37 22.89
N ARG A 354 1.91 12.73 23.41
CA ARG A 354 2.03 13.31 24.76
C ARG A 354 1.19 14.57 24.94
N THR A 355 1.19 15.49 23.97
CA THR A 355 0.33 16.69 24.01
C THR A 355 -1.18 16.42 23.90
N ALA A 356 -1.57 15.19 23.54
CA ALA A 356 -2.96 14.76 23.45
C ALA A 356 -3.40 13.86 24.61
N ASP A 357 -2.52 13.52 25.56
CA ASP A 357 -2.81 12.51 26.59
C ASP A 357 -4.00 12.91 27.50
N GLY A 358 -4.21 14.20 27.75
CA GLY A 358 -5.39 14.71 28.47
C GLY A 358 -6.73 14.53 27.73
N LEU A 359 -6.73 14.19 26.43
CA LEU A 359 -7.93 13.93 25.64
C LEU A 359 -8.32 12.45 25.60
N ARG A 360 -7.50 11.55 26.15
CA ARG A 360 -7.80 10.11 26.22
C ARG A 360 -9.09 9.83 27.00
N SER A 361 -9.34 10.61 28.05
CA SER A 361 -10.54 10.58 28.90
C SER A 361 -11.81 11.12 28.22
N GLN A 362 -11.73 11.53 26.95
CA GLN A 362 -12.86 12.01 26.16
C GLN A 362 -13.28 11.03 25.05
N VAL A 363 -12.57 9.90 24.90
CA VAL A 363 -12.91 8.84 23.95
C VAL A 363 -13.91 7.88 24.59
N THR A 364 -15.16 7.90 24.13
CA THR A 364 -16.28 7.13 24.70
C THR A 364 -16.88 6.08 23.75
N ASP A 365 -16.53 6.10 22.46
CA ASP A 365 -17.03 5.11 21.49
C ASP A 365 -15.97 4.02 21.19
N LEU A 366 -16.43 2.77 21.13
CA LEU A 366 -15.66 1.58 20.74
C LEU A 366 -15.75 1.28 19.24
N ARG A 367 -16.66 1.93 18.50
CA ARG A 367 -16.96 1.63 17.10
C ARG A 367 -15.88 2.16 16.17
N THR A 368 -15.52 1.35 15.17
CA THR A 368 -14.53 1.71 14.16
C THR A 368 -15.20 2.32 12.94
N TYR A 369 -15.08 3.64 12.76
CA TYR A 369 -15.62 4.33 11.58
C TYR A 369 -14.62 4.40 10.41
N PRO A 370 -15.05 4.16 9.16
CA PRO A 370 -14.15 4.14 7.99
C PRO A 370 -13.80 5.54 7.47
N ALA A 371 -14.73 6.50 7.50
CA ALA A 371 -14.49 7.86 7.06
C ALA A 371 -13.76 8.68 8.13
N TRP A 372 -12.98 9.68 7.71
CA TRP A 372 -12.24 10.54 8.64
C TRP A 372 -13.17 11.43 9.47
N ASN A 373 -14.23 11.97 8.87
CA ASN A 373 -15.08 12.97 9.50
C ASN A 373 -15.76 12.38 10.76
N ASP A 374 -16.39 11.21 10.62
CA ASP A 374 -17.00 10.46 11.72
C ASP A 374 -15.99 10.19 12.84
N ARG A 375 -14.77 9.73 12.48
CA ARG A 375 -13.69 9.50 13.46
C ARG A 375 -13.28 10.76 14.20
N ALA A 376 -13.15 11.88 13.49
CA ALA A 376 -12.74 13.16 14.08
C ALA A 376 -13.81 13.80 14.98
N LEU A 377 -15.05 13.31 14.92
CA LEU A 377 -16.14 13.66 15.83
C LEU A 377 -16.12 12.78 17.09
N VAL A 378 -15.99 11.45 16.96
CA VAL A 378 -16.04 10.53 18.12
C VAL A 378 -14.69 10.37 18.85
N ASN A 379 -13.58 10.72 18.22
CA ASN A 379 -12.23 10.50 18.74
C ASN A 379 -11.40 11.81 18.76
N PRO A 380 -11.56 12.66 19.80
CA PRO A 380 -10.83 13.92 19.92
C PRO A 380 -9.31 13.71 20.03
N TRP A 381 -8.86 12.54 20.52
CA TRP A 381 -7.45 12.16 20.54
C TRP A 381 -6.89 11.90 19.13
N GLU A 382 -7.52 11.05 18.32
CA GLU A 382 -7.10 10.78 16.93
C GLU A 382 -7.11 12.08 16.10
N ARG A 383 -8.10 12.96 16.33
CA ARG A 383 -8.16 14.31 15.76
C ARG A 383 -6.97 15.18 16.17
N ARG A 384 -6.72 15.35 17.49
CA ARG A 384 -5.65 16.22 18.00
C ARG A 384 -4.29 15.75 17.53
N VAL A 385 -3.97 14.45 17.65
CA VAL A 385 -2.69 13.90 17.22
C VAL A 385 -2.46 14.12 15.72
N CYS A 386 -3.44 13.85 14.86
CA CYS A 386 -3.33 14.13 13.42
C CYS A 386 -3.08 15.62 13.12
N THR A 387 -3.75 16.54 13.84
CA THR A 387 -3.52 17.98 13.64
C THR A 387 -2.15 18.43 14.12
N VAL A 388 -1.72 18.02 15.32
CA VAL A 388 -0.44 18.43 15.90
C VAL A 388 0.73 17.93 15.06
N ILE A 389 0.66 16.69 14.53
CA ILE A 389 1.70 16.17 13.63
C ILE A 389 1.85 17.06 12.41
N ALA A 390 0.76 17.29 11.65
CA ALA A 390 0.82 18.09 10.44
C ALA A 390 1.31 19.53 10.71
N THR A 391 0.85 20.19 11.78
CA THR A 391 1.32 21.54 12.12
C THR A 391 2.78 21.59 12.56
N ALA A 392 3.24 20.62 13.36
CA ALA A 392 4.60 20.62 13.89
C ALA A 392 5.64 20.22 12.83
N ASP A 393 5.35 19.21 11.99
CA ASP A 393 6.18 18.87 10.84
C ASP A 393 6.33 20.06 9.88
N THR A 394 5.24 20.80 9.65
CA THR A 394 5.24 22.00 8.78
C THR A 394 6.02 23.16 9.40
N ALA A 395 5.93 23.35 10.73
CA ALA A 395 6.76 24.31 11.45
C ALA A 395 8.25 23.93 11.42
N ILE A 396 8.59 22.63 11.48
CA ILE A 396 9.96 22.12 11.31
C ILE A 396 10.46 22.36 9.89
N ALA A 397 9.63 22.14 8.87
CA ALA A 397 9.98 22.45 7.47
C ALA A 397 10.26 23.95 7.27
N LEU A 398 9.42 24.81 7.84
CA LEU A 398 9.61 26.27 7.79
C LEU A 398 10.85 26.73 8.56
N ALA A 399 11.13 26.15 9.73
CA ALA A 399 12.34 26.43 10.50
C ALA A 399 13.61 25.94 9.77
N ALA A 400 13.55 24.78 9.11
CA ALA A 400 14.65 24.27 8.29
C ALA A 400 14.90 25.15 7.06
N LEU A 401 13.84 25.66 6.41
CA LEU A 401 13.96 26.64 5.34
C LEU A 401 14.60 27.94 5.84
N LEU A 402 14.16 28.49 6.98
CA LEU A 402 14.77 29.69 7.58
C LEU A 402 16.26 29.49 7.91
N LEU A 403 16.63 28.34 8.49
CA LEU A 403 18.02 27.98 8.77
C LEU A 403 18.84 27.80 7.48
N LEU A 404 18.24 27.28 6.42
CA LEU A 404 18.88 27.20 5.10
C LEU A 404 19.14 28.60 4.52
N VAL A 405 18.15 29.51 4.56
CA VAL A 405 18.32 30.91 4.11
C VAL A 405 19.47 31.59 4.88
N LEU A 406 19.50 31.46 6.21
CA LEU A 406 20.55 32.05 7.06
C LEU A 406 21.94 31.44 6.77
N SER A 407 22.01 30.13 6.54
CA SER A 407 23.26 29.43 6.23
C SER A 407 23.80 29.80 4.84
N LEU A 408 22.92 29.91 3.83
CA LEU A 408 23.30 30.37 2.50
C LEU A 408 23.72 31.85 2.52
N ALA A 409 23.03 32.71 3.27
CA ALA A 409 23.43 34.11 3.45
C ALA A 409 24.83 34.23 4.06
N ALA A 410 25.13 33.46 5.10
CA ALA A 410 26.43 33.48 5.79
C ALA A 410 27.60 32.98 4.91
N VAL A 411 27.32 32.16 3.90
CA VAL A 411 28.32 31.63 2.94
C VAL A 411 28.31 32.42 1.61
N GLY A 412 27.45 33.43 1.47
CA GLY A 412 27.28 34.21 0.23
C GLY A 412 26.55 33.47 -0.90
N GLY A 413 25.98 32.30 -0.63
CA GLY A 413 25.31 31.41 -1.58
C GLY A 413 23.83 31.73 -1.83
N LEU A 414 23.40 32.99 -1.69
CA LEU A 414 22.05 33.45 -2.05
C LEU A 414 22.06 34.17 -3.40
N ASP A 415 21.88 33.39 -4.47
CA ASP A 415 21.67 33.90 -5.82
C ASP A 415 20.16 34.06 -6.14
N ALA A 416 19.84 34.48 -7.36
CA ALA A 416 18.45 34.60 -7.81
C ALA A 416 17.73 33.23 -7.86
N MET A 417 18.42 32.14 -8.17
CA MET A 417 17.85 30.80 -8.20
C MET A 417 17.47 30.31 -6.80
N ALA A 418 18.34 30.54 -5.80
CA ALA A 418 18.03 30.26 -4.40
C ALA A 418 16.78 31.04 -3.94
N TRP A 419 16.68 32.34 -4.25
CA TRP A 419 15.50 33.13 -3.89
C TRP A 419 14.20 32.64 -4.55
N ILE A 420 14.25 32.20 -5.81
CA ILE A 420 13.11 31.55 -6.48
C ILE A 420 12.68 30.31 -5.70
N TRP A 421 13.62 29.43 -5.33
CA TRP A 421 13.32 28.23 -4.54
C TRP A 421 12.80 28.54 -3.14
N ILE A 422 13.37 29.52 -2.43
CA ILE A 422 12.92 29.94 -1.10
C ILE A 422 11.45 30.41 -1.12
N VAL A 423 11.06 31.20 -2.13
CA VAL A 423 9.67 31.67 -2.30
C VAL A 423 8.75 30.50 -2.66
N LEU A 424 9.16 29.60 -3.55
CA LEU A 424 8.38 28.44 -3.96
C LEU A 424 8.20 27.43 -2.81
N ASP A 425 9.21 27.19 -1.99
CA ASP A 425 9.12 26.31 -0.83
C ASP A 425 8.15 26.89 0.21
N LEU A 426 8.27 28.19 0.51
CA LEU A 426 7.40 28.90 1.45
C LEU A 426 5.92 28.93 1.00
N VAL A 427 5.66 29.25 -0.27
CA VAL A 427 4.31 29.53 -0.79
C VAL A 427 3.61 28.27 -1.32
N LEU A 428 4.34 27.25 -1.77
CA LEU A 428 3.78 26.07 -2.43
C LEU A 428 4.20 24.74 -1.80
N VAL A 429 5.50 24.45 -1.65
CA VAL A 429 5.95 23.11 -1.24
C VAL A 429 5.59 22.80 0.21
N ILE A 430 5.82 23.73 1.14
CA ILE A 430 5.50 23.57 2.57
C ILE A 430 3.98 23.48 2.80
N PRO A 431 3.11 24.33 2.21
CA PRO A 431 1.65 24.17 2.27
C PRO A 431 1.13 22.85 1.68
N VAL A 432 1.70 22.37 0.57
CA VAL A 432 1.31 21.06 0.01
C VAL A 432 1.79 19.91 0.89
N LEU A 433 2.99 20.01 1.48
CA LEU A 433 3.51 19.06 2.46
C LEU A 433 2.59 18.93 3.68
N PHE A 434 2.09 20.05 4.24
CA PHE A 434 1.08 20.05 5.30
C PHE A 434 -0.16 19.24 4.90
N GLY A 435 -0.72 19.50 3.71
CA GLY A 435 -1.90 18.80 3.20
C GLY A 435 -1.68 17.30 3.02
N ILE A 436 -0.51 16.90 2.50
CA ILE A 436 -0.13 15.50 2.30
C ILE A 436 0.11 14.80 3.63
N LEU A 437 0.86 15.39 4.57
CA LEU A 437 1.10 14.85 5.91
C LEU A 437 -0.22 14.64 6.65
N LEU A 438 -1.09 15.65 6.65
CA LEU A 438 -2.41 15.58 7.28
C LEU A 438 -3.26 14.46 6.66
N TRP A 439 -3.33 14.36 5.33
CA TRP A 439 -4.02 13.27 4.64
C TRP A 439 -3.44 11.88 4.98
N ARG A 440 -2.10 11.76 5.03
CA ARG A 440 -1.44 10.51 5.42
C ARG A 440 -1.75 10.12 6.85
N MET A 441 -1.61 11.02 7.82
CA MET A 441 -1.85 10.72 9.23
C MET A 441 -3.31 10.31 9.48
N ARG A 442 -4.27 11.02 8.89
CA ARG A 442 -5.71 10.64 8.90
C ARG A 442 -5.97 9.20 8.40
N ALA A 443 -5.10 8.67 7.53
CA ALA A 443 -5.20 7.33 6.96
C ALA A 443 -4.23 6.28 7.55
N ARG A 444 -3.17 6.69 8.26
CA ARG A 444 -2.03 5.82 8.65
C ARG A 444 -1.50 6.01 10.06
N LEU A 445 -2.00 6.93 10.89
CA LEU A 445 -1.54 7.12 12.27
C LEU A 445 -1.49 5.80 13.07
N ARG A 446 -2.48 4.92 12.88
CA ARG A 446 -2.55 3.59 13.53
C ARG A 446 -1.39 2.66 13.14
N ASP A 447 -0.92 2.74 11.90
CA ASP A 447 0.20 1.94 11.40
C ASP A 447 1.55 2.49 11.92
N VAL A 448 1.61 3.77 12.30
CA VAL A 448 2.75 4.38 13.01
C VAL A 448 2.74 3.94 14.48
N VAL A 449 1.64 4.19 15.20
CA VAL A 449 1.51 3.93 16.64
C VAL A 449 1.57 2.43 16.96
N TYR A 450 0.62 1.64 16.45
CA TYR A 450 0.51 0.22 16.79
C TYR A 450 1.36 -0.65 15.86
N GLY A 451 1.33 -0.34 14.57
CA GLY A 451 1.97 -1.13 13.52
C GLY A 451 0.96 -1.61 12.49
N PRO A 452 1.43 -2.34 11.45
CA PRO A 452 0.57 -2.79 10.37
C PRO A 452 -0.57 -3.67 10.91
N ALA A 453 -1.77 -3.48 10.36
CA ALA A 453 -2.98 -4.18 10.81
C ALA A 453 -2.81 -5.70 10.92
N SER A 454 -2.02 -6.29 10.01
CA SER A 454 -1.62 -7.71 9.99
C SER A 454 -1.12 -8.26 11.32
N ALA A 455 -0.48 -7.44 12.16
CA ALA A 455 0.07 -7.86 13.45
C ALA A 455 -1.00 -8.02 14.55
N HIS A 456 -2.20 -7.47 14.35
CA HIS A 456 -3.29 -7.46 15.33
C HIS A 456 -4.59 -8.08 14.77
N MET A 457 -4.69 -8.23 13.46
CA MET A 457 -5.92 -8.58 12.75
C MET A 457 -5.60 -9.38 11.48
N ARG A 458 -6.35 -10.45 11.25
CA ARG A 458 -6.34 -11.22 10.00
C ARG A 458 -7.68 -11.03 9.30
N ARG A 459 -7.69 -10.76 7.99
CA ARG A 459 -8.91 -10.85 7.17
C ARG A 459 -9.31 -12.33 7.11
N ARG A 460 -10.58 -12.65 7.41
CA ARG A 460 -11.16 -13.96 7.09
C ARG A 460 -11.11 -14.14 5.57
N CYS A 461 -10.27 -15.06 5.09
CA CYS A 461 -10.08 -15.36 3.67
C CYS A 461 -9.65 -16.83 3.56
N PRO A 462 -10.27 -17.64 2.68
CA PRO A 462 -9.94 -19.06 2.56
C PRO A 462 -8.45 -19.26 2.21
N ALA A 463 -7.87 -18.43 1.34
CA ALA A 463 -6.44 -18.54 1.02
C ALA A 463 -5.51 -17.80 2.00
N ALA A 464 -4.42 -18.46 2.35
CA ALA A 464 -3.28 -17.93 3.12
C ALA A 464 -2.05 -17.62 2.25
N ARG A 465 -1.92 -18.18 1.04
CA ARG A 465 -0.77 -17.91 0.15
C ARG A 465 -1.18 -17.76 -1.31
N ILE A 466 -0.43 -16.95 -2.08
CA ILE A 466 -0.64 -16.80 -3.53
C ILE A 466 -0.17 -18.05 -4.29
N ALA A 467 0.98 -18.60 -3.91
CA ALA A 467 1.59 -19.78 -4.54
C ALA A 467 2.45 -20.51 -3.48
N PRO A 468 2.79 -21.79 -3.66
CA PRO A 468 3.68 -22.48 -2.74
C PRO A 468 5.11 -21.90 -2.80
N GLU A 469 5.87 -22.01 -1.70
CA GLU A 469 7.22 -21.43 -1.63
C GLU A 469 8.25 -22.28 -2.42
N ALA A 470 8.09 -23.61 -2.34
CA ALA A 470 8.75 -24.64 -3.13
C ALA A 470 7.70 -25.66 -3.62
N GLY A 471 8.01 -26.39 -4.69
CA GLY A 471 7.12 -27.40 -5.27
C GLY A 471 5.81 -26.87 -5.88
N THR A 472 4.82 -27.75 -5.99
CA THR A 472 3.43 -27.47 -6.37
C THR A 472 2.46 -27.64 -5.19
N ARG A 473 1.19 -27.20 -5.35
CA ARG A 473 0.12 -27.47 -4.37
C ARG A 473 -0.21 -28.97 -4.32
N SER A 474 -0.21 -29.65 -5.45
CA SER A 474 -0.40 -31.11 -5.55
C SER A 474 0.71 -31.91 -4.87
N GLU A 475 1.98 -31.52 -5.02
CA GLU A 475 3.12 -32.10 -4.29
C GLU A 475 2.96 -31.88 -2.78
N LEU A 476 2.59 -30.67 -2.35
CA LEU A 476 2.31 -30.37 -0.93
C LEU A 476 1.13 -31.18 -0.37
N ALA A 477 0.12 -31.49 -1.18
CA ALA A 477 -1.01 -32.34 -0.78
C ALA A 477 -0.66 -33.84 -0.70
N ALA A 478 0.44 -34.27 -1.34
CA ALA A 478 0.94 -35.65 -1.25
C ALA A 478 1.77 -35.89 0.03
N ASP A 479 2.32 -34.86 0.65
CA ASP A 479 3.10 -34.94 1.89
C ASP A 479 2.27 -35.63 3.03
N PRO A 480 2.80 -36.68 3.69
CA PRO A 480 2.08 -37.38 4.75
C PRO A 480 1.78 -36.51 5.99
N VAL A 481 2.66 -35.56 6.34
CA VAL A 481 2.48 -34.62 7.46
C VAL A 481 1.39 -33.60 7.13
N VAL A 482 1.34 -33.13 5.89
CA VAL A 482 0.27 -32.25 5.42
C VAL A 482 -1.07 -33.01 5.38
N ARG A 483 -1.09 -34.27 4.94
CA ARG A 483 -2.29 -35.12 4.98
C ARG A 483 -2.78 -35.42 6.39
N GLN A 484 -1.89 -35.58 7.37
CA GLN A 484 -2.27 -35.67 8.78
C GLN A 484 -2.93 -34.37 9.27
N ARG A 485 -2.37 -33.20 8.95
CA ARG A 485 -2.97 -31.89 9.30
C ARG A 485 -4.30 -31.64 8.60
N LEU A 486 -4.45 -32.03 7.34
CA LEU A 486 -5.73 -31.95 6.62
C LEU A 486 -6.81 -32.82 7.28
N ARG A 487 -6.47 -34.01 7.78
CA ARG A 487 -7.41 -34.86 8.53
C ARG A 487 -7.80 -34.26 9.88
N ALA A 488 -6.84 -33.70 10.62
CA ALA A 488 -7.12 -33.01 11.88
C ALA A 488 -8.06 -31.82 11.67
N ALA A 489 -7.71 -30.91 10.74
CA ALA A 489 -8.53 -29.75 10.40
C ALA A 489 -9.92 -30.12 9.84
N ALA A 490 -10.07 -31.28 9.19
CA ALA A 490 -11.37 -31.81 8.79
C ALA A 490 -12.18 -32.33 9.99
N GLY A 491 -11.55 -33.04 10.93
CA GLY A 491 -12.19 -33.46 12.19
C GLY A 491 -12.73 -32.27 12.97
N ASP A 492 -11.87 -31.27 13.21
CA ASP A 492 -12.22 -30.00 13.85
C ASP A 492 -13.39 -29.30 13.14
N ALA A 493 -13.41 -29.29 11.81
CA ALA A 493 -14.45 -28.63 11.01
C ALA A 493 -15.80 -29.35 11.01
N TYR A 494 -15.82 -30.68 11.18
CA TYR A 494 -17.04 -31.49 11.27
C TYR A 494 -17.47 -31.82 12.71
N GLY A 495 -16.73 -31.35 13.72
CA GLY A 495 -17.02 -31.65 15.13
C GLY A 495 -16.82 -33.13 15.48
N LEU A 496 -15.95 -33.82 14.75
CA LEU A 496 -15.60 -35.21 15.00
C LEU A 496 -14.36 -35.24 15.91
N ASP A 497 -14.48 -35.88 17.08
CA ASP A 497 -13.32 -36.21 17.91
C ASP A 497 -12.26 -36.96 17.08
N PRO A 498 -10.94 -36.79 17.38
CA PRO A 498 -9.86 -37.47 16.67
C PRO A 498 -9.77 -38.96 17.03
N VAL A 499 -10.77 -39.73 16.60
CA VAL A 499 -10.84 -41.19 16.73
C VAL A 499 -9.63 -41.82 16.03
N GLY A 500 -8.68 -42.32 16.82
CA GLY A 500 -7.46 -42.97 16.33
C GLY A 500 -6.13 -42.33 16.76
N SER A 501 -6.12 -41.28 17.57
CA SER A 501 -4.90 -40.83 18.26
C SER A 501 -4.50 -41.79 19.39
N GLY A 502 -3.94 -42.94 19.03
CA GLY A 502 -3.29 -43.86 19.96
C GLY A 502 -2.18 -43.15 20.73
N SER A 503 -2.22 -43.22 22.06
CA SER A 503 -1.34 -42.46 22.95
C SER A 503 0.10 -42.96 22.94
N GLY A 504 0.97 -42.30 22.17
CA GLY A 504 2.41 -42.42 22.23
C GLY A 504 3.06 -41.06 22.52
N PRO A 505 3.90 -40.90 23.55
CA PRO A 505 4.55 -39.62 23.83
C PRO A 505 5.60 -39.32 22.76
N VAL A 506 5.40 -38.24 21.99
CA VAL A 506 6.42 -37.71 21.08
C VAL A 506 7.50 -37.05 21.93
N GLY A 507 8.49 -37.85 22.34
CA GLY A 507 9.64 -37.39 23.10
C GLY A 507 10.44 -36.34 22.34
N SER A 508 10.77 -35.23 23.00
CA SER A 508 11.65 -34.21 22.48
C SER A 508 13.10 -34.71 22.43
N GLY A 509 13.70 -34.78 21.24
CA GLY A 509 15.11 -35.09 21.05
C GLY A 509 15.67 -34.39 19.81
N PRO A 510 16.73 -33.56 19.94
CA PRO A 510 17.59 -33.20 18.81
C PRO A 510 18.56 -34.36 18.50
N ASP A 511 19.45 -34.11 17.53
CA ASP A 511 20.60 -34.94 17.16
C ASP A 511 20.31 -36.36 16.62
N LEU A 512 20.51 -36.51 15.31
CA LEU A 512 21.51 -37.46 14.82
C LEU A 512 21.97 -37.11 13.39
N VAL A 513 23.20 -36.59 13.30
CA VAL A 513 23.95 -36.54 12.03
C VAL A 513 24.56 -37.93 11.81
N GLY A 514 24.28 -38.56 10.67
CA GLY A 514 24.73 -39.94 10.40
C GLY A 514 24.68 -40.32 8.93
N SER A 515 25.74 -39.98 8.19
CA SER A 515 25.94 -40.42 6.80
C SER A 515 26.60 -41.80 6.74
N GLY A 516 26.10 -42.75 5.94
CA GLY A 516 26.80 -44.02 5.73
C GLY A 516 26.15 -45.04 4.79
N HIS A 517 26.76 -45.22 3.62
CA HIS A 517 26.95 -46.47 2.86
C HIS A 517 26.00 -47.68 3.03
N GLY A 518 25.48 -48.14 1.88
CA GLY A 518 25.84 -49.49 1.41
C GLY A 518 24.70 -50.54 1.34
N PRO A 519 24.70 -51.44 0.33
CA PRO A 519 23.68 -52.47 0.17
C PRO A 519 24.17 -53.92 0.43
N GLY A 520 23.23 -54.81 0.79
CA GLY A 520 23.37 -56.26 0.71
C GLY A 520 23.61 -56.98 2.05
N GLY A 521 22.85 -58.05 2.31
CA GLY A 521 22.96 -58.89 3.50
C GLY A 521 21.77 -59.84 3.63
N SER A 522 22.02 -61.16 3.61
CA SER A 522 20.98 -62.19 3.39
C SER A 522 20.32 -62.74 4.67
N ALA A 523 19.06 -63.16 4.53
CA ALA A 523 18.37 -64.28 5.19
C ALA A 523 18.35 -64.42 6.75
N ALA A 524 17.21 -64.05 7.36
CA ALA A 524 16.39 -64.88 8.28
C ALA A 524 15.13 -64.09 8.72
N GLY A 525 13.94 -64.65 8.96
CA GLY A 525 13.46 -66.01 8.68
C GLY A 525 12.10 -66.30 9.39
N VAL A 526 11.04 -66.57 8.61
CA VAL A 526 9.76 -67.23 9.00
C VAL A 526 8.89 -66.59 10.11
N ALA A 527 7.70 -66.07 9.73
CA ALA A 527 6.38 -66.54 10.21
C ALA A 527 5.20 -65.63 9.79
N GLY A 528 4.03 -66.22 9.53
CA GLY A 528 2.72 -65.61 9.82
C GLY A 528 2.21 -64.44 8.95
N ARG A 529 1.89 -64.69 7.67
CA ARG A 529 1.01 -63.78 6.88
C ARG A 529 0.12 -64.55 5.90
N PRO A 530 -1.21 -64.65 6.15
CA PRO A 530 -2.18 -64.98 5.13
C PRO A 530 -2.51 -63.75 4.26
N ASP A 531 -2.74 -63.97 2.97
CA ASP A 531 -3.23 -63.01 1.97
C ASP A 531 -4.21 -63.79 1.03
N PRO A 532 -5.11 -63.13 0.27
CA PRO A 532 -6.53 -63.50 0.38
C PRO A 532 -7.13 -63.99 -0.94
N ALA A 533 -7.31 -65.30 -1.08
CA ALA A 533 -7.85 -65.91 -2.31
C ALA A 533 -8.62 -67.25 -2.11
N ARG A 534 -8.92 -67.63 -0.87
CA ARG A 534 -9.71 -68.82 -0.51
C ARG A 534 -10.67 -68.47 0.63
N ASP A 535 -11.63 -69.36 0.86
CA ASP A 535 -12.60 -69.33 1.96
C ASP A 535 -13.73 -68.28 1.82
N LEU A 536 -14.19 -68.07 0.59
CA LEU A 536 -15.63 -68.27 0.30
C LEU A 536 -15.70 -69.67 -0.35
N PRO A 537 -16.36 -70.66 0.28
CA PRO A 537 -17.82 -70.63 0.37
C PRO A 537 -18.42 -71.25 1.65
N ASP A 538 -19.15 -70.46 2.43
CA ASP A 538 -20.40 -70.92 3.06
C ASP A 538 -21.28 -69.71 3.43
N GLY A 539 -22.59 -69.91 3.46
CA GLY A 539 -23.59 -68.83 3.37
C GLY A 539 -24.06 -68.24 4.70
N GLU A 540 -23.17 -67.67 5.52
CA GLU A 540 -23.55 -66.99 6.77
C GLU A 540 -23.34 -65.46 6.69
N LEU A 541 -24.43 -64.70 6.75
CA LEU A 541 -24.37 -63.26 7.03
C LEU A 541 -24.11 -63.07 8.53
N PRO A 542 -23.24 -62.13 8.94
CA PRO A 542 -23.16 -61.71 10.34
C PRO A 542 -24.52 -61.17 10.82
N ASP A 543 -25.10 -61.85 11.81
CA ASP A 543 -26.39 -61.49 12.39
C ASP A 543 -26.31 -60.12 13.09
N PHE A 544 -27.18 -59.19 12.67
CA PHE A 544 -27.37 -57.89 13.34
C PHE A 544 -28.50 -57.93 14.39
N GLY A 545 -28.69 -59.09 15.02
CA GLY A 545 -29.27 -59.18 16.35
C GLY A 545 -28.53 -58.27 17.36
N ALA A 546 -29.19 -57.63 18.32
CA ALA A 546 -30.63 -57.62 18.58
C ALA A 546 -31.06 -56.30 19.25
N THR A 547 -32.37 -56.16 19.43
CA THR A 547 -33.00 -55.07 20.19
C THR A 547 -32.40 -54.91 21.60
N GLY A 548 -31.82 -53.75 21.91
CA GLY A 548 -31.26 -53.46 23.24
C GLY A 548 -30.26 -52.29 23.30
N SER A 549 -29.70 -51.87 22.17
CA SER A 549 -28.75 -50.74 22.11
C SER A 549 -29.41 -49.40 22.48
N SER A 550 -28.70 -48.58 23.26
CA SER A 550 -29.16 -47.30 23.83
C SER A 550 -29.18 -46.12 22.84
N LEU A 551 -29.31 -46.40 21.54
CA LEU A 551 -29.24 -45.41 20.45
C LEU A 551 -30.56 -45.25 19.69
N THR A 552 -31.69 -45.31 20.39
CA THR A 552 -33.03 -45.07 19.82
C THR A 552 -33.45 -43.60 19.98
N PRO A 553 -33.57 -42.80 18.90
CA PRO A 553 -34.04 -41.43 18.99
C PRO A 553 -35.57 -41.34 19.18
N ILE A 554 -36.03 -40.33 19.92
CA ILE A 554 -37.46 -40.07 20.16
C ILE A 554 -38.13 -39.60 18.85
N PRO A 555 -39.28 -40.18 18.43
CA PRO A 555 -39.92 -39.83 17.16
C PRO A 555 -40.55 -38.43 17.20
N ARG A 556 -40.03 -37.51 16.39
CA ARG A 556 -40.60 -36.18 16.16
C ARG A 556 -41.60 -36.24 15.00
N ARG A 557 -42.85 -35.81 15.21
CA ARG A 557 -43.92 -35.93 14.21
C ARG A 557 -43.58 -35.23 12.89
N VAL A 558 -43.73 -35.95 11.78
CA VAL A 558 -43.75 -35.40 10.42
C VAL A 558 -45.12 -34.76 10.14
N ARG A 559 -45.13 -33.62 9.44
CA ARG A 559 -46.27 -33.13 8.66
C ARG A 559 -45.74 -32.67 7.30
N ARG A 560 -46.47 -33.07 6.25
CA ARG A 560 -46.10 -33.01 4.82
C ARG A 560 -45.44 -31.73 4.31
N ASP A 561 -44.41 -31.93 3.50
CA ASP A 561 -44.35 -31.69 2.04
C ASP A 561 -45.07 -30.47 1.46
N ASP A 562 -44.34 -29.73 0.61
CA ASP A 562 -44.71 -29.51 -0.80
C ASP A 562 -43.42 -29.22 -1.62
N GLY A 563 -43.33 -29.71 -2.87
CA GLY A 563 -42.19 -29.46 -3.77
C GLY A 563 -41.35 -30.69 -4.16
N SER A 564 -41.94 -31.62 -4.92
CA SER A 564 -41.28 -32.84 -5.40
C SER A 564 -40.24 -32.60 -6.50
N ILE A 565 -39.18 -33.42 -6.51
CA ILE A 565 -38.26 -33.60 -7.64
C ILE A 565 -38.98 -34.46 -8.71
N PRO A 566 -38.95 -34.11 -10.01
CA PRO A 566 -39.55 -34.95 -11.05
C PRO A 566 -38.73 -36.21 -11.34
N GLU A 567 -39.36 -37.38 -11.27
CA GLU A 567 -38.85 -38.64 -11.81
C GLU A 567 -39.47 -38.91 -13.19
N ASP A 568 -38.92 -38.34 -14.26
CA ASP A 568 -39.14 -38.87 -15.62
C ASP A 568 -38.01 -38.48 -16.58
N LEU A 569 -37.71 -39.35 -17.56
CA LEU A 569 -36.50 -39.29 -18.38
C LEU A 569 -36.77 -38.88 -19.84
N THR A 570 -37.93 -38.26 -20.10
CA THR A 570 -38.47 -38.03 -21.44
C THR A 570 -38.47 -36.56 -21.91
N ASP A 571 -38.26 -35.58 -21.03
CA ASP A 571 -38.48 -34.15 -21.34
C ASP A 571 -37.27 -33.39 -21.92
N LEU A 572 -36.32 -34.10 -22.53
CA LEU A 572 -35.17 -33.53 -23.26
C LEU A 572 -35.57 -33.06 -24.67
N GLY A 573 -36.45 -32.04 -24.77
CA GLY A 573 -37.25 -31.91 -26.00
C GLY A 573 -37.72 -30.55 -26.54
N ARG A 574 -37.31 -29.34 -26.09
CA ARG A 574 -37.42 -28.09 -26.91
C ARG A 574 -36.72 -26.84 -26.33
N PRO A 575 -36.15 -25.96 -27.18
CA PRO A 575 -35.65 -24.65 -26.77
C PRO A 575 -36.75 -23.57 -26.79
N ARG A 576 -36.68 -22.57 -25.90
CA ARG A 576 -37.44 -21.32 -26.05
C ARG A 576 -36.57 -20.09 -25.80
N ARG A 577 -36.64 -19.15 -26.75
CA ARG A 577 -36.12 -17.78 -26.64
C ARG A 577 -37.11 -16.92 -25.84
N ARG A 578 -36.62 -16.02 -25.00
CA ARG A 578 -36.59 -14.58 -25.30
C ARG A 578 -35.63 -13.84 -24.38
#